data_AF-A0A524E9P4-F1
#
_entry.id   AF-A0A524E9P4-F1
#
_cell.length_a   1.000
_cell.length_b   1.000
_cell.length_c   1.000
_cell.angle_alpha   90.00
_cell.angle_beta   90.00
_cell.angle_gamma   90.00
#
_symmetry.space_group_name_H-M   'P 1'
#
loop_
_entity.id
_entity.type
_entity.pdbx_description
1 polymer ?
#
loop_
_entity_poly.entity_id
_entity_poly.type
_entity_poly.pdbx_seq_one_letter_code
_entity_poly.pdbx_strand_id
1 'polypeptide(L)'
;TGIYLNGSYVHETLIDNNTIISNGINGISIFDNAHDTTVINNTLYDNTEIGIAITDFQPPMPMGHWEYPPPDYLPVWVLDPWNFNDIINNTITKGDTGIGLESSMLVKITGNYITQTESNAIAIKGFMSENLTISDNTIYNNDQYGINFGWDSPSFTANNYVLENNISDNGDIGIILQQCYDSTFSENILDGNSIGIGLAYLNSYNYFRNNLILNNIDLGLAIFDLSCESNRIYDNNFTGNGINGEDLGIGNLWCVNVPVHAGNYWDDYTGKDADDNGIGDTEYDNIGGFMKPKDYYPKWWDAPVIEIVDDKPQQGQQYEKESPDFHIHIKEGFGDSFWYDVNGTLSKVMVNPPEFIQGKIESLIWETFGNGTITINFYVNDSKNEVDPISVVITKLIMSEDVNGDLEPTKPTTDDDDDDTKTQEEEEGLPWWLQAVFTGIISASAGLVIKMSYSAHKRKKELYRKVSDSFDRIDNLETFLQDKLGAEEWAKLKEPIQQYQNHEISSKKLIKESKKSVGKRFIELFVRPKPKKRKKL
;
A
#
# COMPACT_ATOMS: atom_id res chain seq x y z
N THR A 1 -0.67 26.40 30.14
CA THR A 1 0.56 25.95 29.49
C THR A 1 1.66 25.78 30.52
N GLY A 2 2.54 24.79 30.37
CA GLY A 2 3.74 24.60 31.21
C GLY A 2 4.89 25.54 30.85
N ILE A 3 5.30 25.57 29.58
CA ILE A 3 6.27 26.55 29.04
C ILE A 3 5.60 27.40 27.96
N TYR A 4 5.65 28.72 28.09
CA TYR A 4 4.95 29.66 27.22
C TYR A 4 5.92 30.71 26.66
N LEU A 5 6.19 30.67 25.35
CA LEU A 5 6.92 31.68 24.59
C LEU A 5 5.90 32.56 23.84
N ASN A 6 6.17 33.87 23.72
CA ASN A 6 5.18 34.83 23.23
C ASN A 6 5.82 36.10 22.64
N GLY A 7 5.52 36.38 21.37
CA GLY A 7 5.90 37.59 20.67
C GLY A 7 7.25 37.48 19.94
N SER A 8 7.38 38.10 18.77
CA SER A 8 8.57 38.07 17.90
C SER A 8 9.87 38.69 18.45
N TYR A 9 9.88 39.12 19.72
CA TYR A 9 11.13 39.41 20.46
C TYR A 9 11.66 38.19 21.24
N VAL A 10 10.96 37.06 21.18
CA VAL A 10 11.38 35.77 21.74
C VAL A 10 11.83 34.89 20.58
N HIS A 11 13.14 34.86 20.35
CA HIS A 11 13.79 34.05 19.32
C HIS A 11 15.01 33.30 19.87
N GLU A 12 15.68 32.49 19.04
CA GLU A 12 16.90 31.72 19.37
C GLU A 12 16.77 30.87 20.66
N THR A 13 15.57 30.35 20.93
CA THR A 13 15.24 29.74 22.22
C THR A 13 15.37 28.21 22.20
N LEU A 14 16.16 27.66 23.12
CA LEU A 14 16.31 26.21 23.30
C LEU A 14 15.48 25.70 24.48
N ILE A 15 14.56 24.78 24.22
CA ILE A 15 13.82 24.00 25.22
C ILE A 15 14.29 22.55 25.10
N ASP A 16 15.33 22.18 25.86
CA ASP A 16 15.95 20.84 25.84
C ASP A 16 15.67 20.05 27.13
N ASN A 17 15.38 18.75 26.99
CA ASN A 17 15.41 17.74 28.06
C ASN A 17 14.53 18.05 29.30
N ASN A 18 13.34 18.62 29.09
CA ASN A 18 12.36 18.88 30.15
C ASN A 18 11.36 17.72 30.32
N THR A 19 10.73 17.62 31.49
CA THR A 19 9.59 16.72 31.75
C THR A 19 8.36 17.54 32.14
N ILE A 20 7.29 17.45 31.35
CA ILE A 20 6.14 18.38 31.37
C ILE A 20 4.84 17.57 31.48
N ILE A 21 4.25 17.57 32.68
CA ILE A 21 3.20 16.62 33.10
C ILE A 21 1.90 17.36 33.47
N SER A 22 0.76 16.87 32.96
CA SER A 22 -0.61 17.24 33.39
C SER A 22 -0.89 18.74 33.49
N ASN A 23 -0.46 19.53 32.50
CA ASN A 23 -0.83 20.94 32.40
C ASN A 23 -2.26 21.07 31.86
N GLY A 24 -3.10 21.85 32.55
CA GLY A 24 -4.54 21.99 32.27
C GLY A 24 -4.94 22.77 31.00
N ILE A 25 -4.01 22.97 30.06
CA ILE A 25 -4.23 23.44 28.68
C ILE A 25 -3.11 22.74 27.87
N ASN A 26 -2.09 23.46 27.40
CA ASN A 26 -0.98 22.88 26.64
C ASN A 26 0.22 22.49 27.52
N GLY A 27 1.12 21.64 27.03
CA GLY A 27 2.43 21.39 27.62
C GLY A 27 3.39 22.55 27.33
N ILE A 28 3.76 22.71 26.06
CA ILE A 28 4.53 23.85 25.52
C ILE A 28 3.63 24.66 24.58
N SER A 29 3.75 25.99 24.60
CA SER A 29 3.20 26.88 23.57
C SER A 29 4.27 27.85 23.06
N ILE A 30 4.37 27.96 21.74
CA ILE A 30 5.07 29.02 21.01
C ILE A 30 3.98 29.88 20.34
N PHE A 31 4.00 31.19 20.56
CA PHE A 31 2.85 32.05 20.26
C PHE A 31 3.27 33.44 19.76
N ASP A 32 2.42 34.08 18.95
CA ASP A 32 2.58 35.45 18.43
C ASP A 32 3.93 35.66 17.70
N ASN A 33 4.25 34.73 16.79
CA ASN A 33 5.44 34.75 15.94
C ASN A 33 6.78 34.68 16.72
N ALA A 34 6.81 33.92 17.82
CA ALA A 34 8.06 33.51 18.45
C ALA A 34 8.76 32.44 17.58
N HIS A 35 10.03 32.65 17.25
CA HIS A 35 10.73 31.93 16.19
C HIS A 35 12.13 31.45 16.59
N ASP A 36 12.84 30.80 15.68
CA ASP A 36 14.12 30.12 15.89
C ASP A 36 14.15 29.30 17.20
N THR A 37 13.01 28.71 17.58
CA THR A 37 12.87 27.93 18.80
C THR A 37 13.10 26.46 18.48
N THR A 38 14.05 25.86 19.18
CA THR A 38 14.30 24.41 19.14
C THR A 38 13.71 23.77 20.38
N VAL A 39 12.68 22.92 20.19
CA VAL A 39 12.06 22.11 21.24
C VAL A 39 12.54 20.68 21.07
N ILE A 40 13.46 20.23 21.91
CA ILE A 40 14.21 18.98 21.69
C ILE A 40 14.29 18.07 22.93
N ASN A 41 14.23 16.74 22.71
CA ASN A 41 14.36 15.70 23.74
C ASN A 41 13.38 15.79 24.94
N ASN A 42 12.29 16.56 24.85
CA ASN A 42 11.39 16.75 25.99
C ASN A 42 10.42 15.57 26.13
N THR A 43 10.04 15.26 27.37
CA THR A 43 8.98 14.28 27.69
C THR A 43 7.73 15.02 28.13
N LEU A 44 6.64 14.87 27.38
CA LEU A 44 5.35 15.49 27.64
C LEU A 44 4.31 14.39 27.91
N TYR A 45 3.62 14.47 29.05
CA TYR A 45 2.63 13.48 29.46
C TYR A 45 1.33 14.12 29.91
N ASP A 46 0.20 13.68 29.34
CA ASP A 46 -1.16 13.94 29.86
C ASP A 46 -1.54 15.45 29.94
N ASN A 47 -1.01 16.26 29.02
CA ASN A 47 -1.33 17.69 28.92
C ASN A 47 -2.68 17.84 28.21
N THR A 48 -3.62 18.58 28.80
CA THR A 48 -5.06 18.40 28.55
C THR A 48 -5.50 18.68 27.10
N GLU A 49 -5.00 19.74 26.48
CA GLU A 49 -5.35 20.10 25.10
C GLU A 49 -4.23 19.68 24.12
N ILE A 50 -3.10 20.41 24.10
CA ILE A 50 -2.02 20.14 23.14
C ILE A 50 -0.69 19.87 23.85
N GLY A 51 0.04 18.82 23.46
CA GLY A 51 1.41 18.58 23.93
C GLY A 51 2.33 19.76 23.62
N ILE A 52 2.59 20.02 22.34
CA ILE A 52 3.34 21.17 21.84
C ILE A 52 2.47 21.95 20.85
N ALA A 53 2.17 23.21 21.15
CA ALA A 53 1.43 24.10 20.25
C ALA A 53 2.35 25.19 19.66
N ILE A 54 2.22 25.43 18.36
CA ILE A 54 2.68 26.65 17.70
C ILE A 54 1.45 27.36 17.13
N THR A 55 1.36 28.68 17.33
CA THR A 55 0.25 29.50 16.83
C THR A 55 0.77 30.87 16.45
N ASP A 56 0.92 31.07 15.15
CA ASP A 56 1.54 32.26 14.58
C ASP A 56 0.47 33.24 14.10
N PHE A 57 0.71 34.52 14.32
CA PHE A 57 -0.18 35.59 13.87
C PHE A 57 0.32 36.14 12.54
N GLN A 58 -0.16 35.56 11.44
CA GLN A 58 -0.02 36.17 10.12
C GLN A 58 -1.02 37.33 10.01
N PRO A 59 -0.58 38.61 9.90
CA PRO A 59 -1.49 39.69 9.58
C PRO A 59 -2.09 39.41 8.19
N PRO A 60 -3.41 39.59 7.98
CA PRO A 60 -4.00 39.36 6.68
C PRO A 60 -3.30 40.24 5.64
N MET A 61 -2.94 39.65 4.49
CA MET A 61 -2.45 40.42 3.33
C MET A 61 -3.31 41.66 3.13
N PRO A 62 -2.74 42.86 2.86
CA PRO A 62 -3.48 44.11 2.83
C PRO A 62 -4.44 44.20 1.63
N MET A 63 -5.57 43.51 1.73
CA MET A 63 -6.66 43.45 0.75
C MET A 63 -7.48 44.74 0.74
N GLY A 64 -6.84 45.86 0.40
CA GLY A 64 -7.51 47.14 0.31
C GLY A 64 -6.58 48.33 0.05
N HIS A 65 -6.41 48.66 -1.23
CA HIS A 65 -6.39 50.02 -1.79
C HIS A 65 -5.57 51.17 -1.17
N TRP A 66 -4.65 50.91 -0.23
CA TRP A 66 -3.67 51.90 0.21
C TRP A 66 -2.68 52.18 -0.91
N GLU A 67 -2.48 53.46 -1.23
CA GLU A 67 -1.31 53.88 -1.99
C GLU A 67 -0.06 53.67 -1.12
N TYR A 68 0.99 53.11 -1.71
CA TYR A 68 2.15 52.52 -1.03
C TYR A 68 1.85 51.21 -0.28
N PRO A 69 2.78 50.23 -0.32
CA PRO A 69 4.19 50.38 -0.68
C PRO A 69 4.48 50.26 -2.21
N PRO A 70 5.69 50.60 -2.70
CA PRO A 70 6.00 50.54 -4.14
C PRO A 70 6.08 49.09 -4.66
N PRO A 71 6.06 48.86 -6.00
CA PRO A 71 6.03 47.52 -6.60
C PRO A 71 7.16 46.58 -6.16
N ASP A 72 8.31 47.15 -5.77
CA ASP A 72 9.51 46.41 -5.35
C ASP A 72 9.60 46.17 -3.82
N TYR A 73 8.59 46.61 -3.05
CA TYR A 73 8.55 46.43 -1.60
C TYR A 73 7.75 45.19 -1.23
N LEU A 74 8.49 44.14 -0.88
CA LEU A 74 7.97 43.06 -0.05
C LEU A 74 8.01 43.53 1.42
N PRO A 75 6.91 43.44 2.21
CA PRO A 75 6.96 43.73 3.63
C PRO A 75 8.00 42.87 4.35
N VAL A 76 8.56 43.37 5.46
CA VAL A 76 9.62 42.65 6.19
C VAL A 76 9.18 41.24 6.60
N TRP A 77 7.94 41.07 7.05
CA TRP A 77 7.32 39.77 7.39
C TRP A 77 7.04 38.85 6.19
N VAL A 78 7.27 39.31 4.96
CA VAL A 78 7.26 38.51 3.72
C VAL A 78 8.69 38.22 3.23
N LEU A 79 9.68 38.96 3.73
CA LEU A 79 11.11 38.76 3.43
C LEU A 79 11.82 37.88 4.47
N ASP A 80 11.35 37.90 5.71
CA ASP A 80 11.97 37.28 6.88
C ASP A 80 10.84 36.67 7.75
N PRO A 81 10.41 35.42 7.47
CA PRO A 81 9.23 34.83 8.11
C PRO A 81 9.55 34.36 9.53
N TRP A 82 8.96 35.03 10.52
CA TRP A 82 9.08 34.78 11.97
C TRP A 82 8.38 33.49 12.45
N ASN A 83 8.57 32.38 11.72
CA ASN A 83 7.85 31.12 11.92
C ASN A 83 8.79 29.89 12.04
N PHE A 84 10.10 30.03 11.73
CA PHE A 84 11.08 28.94 11.81
C PHE A 84 11.11 28.32 13.20
N ASN A 85 10.65 27.08 13.36
CA ASN A 85 10.63 26.40 14.66
C ASN A 85 10.88 24.90 14.46
N ASP A 86 11.73 24.30 15.30
CA ASP A 86 12.19 22.92 15.17
C ASP A 86 11.75 22.09 16.38
N ILE A 87 10.81 21.16 16.16
CA ILE A 87 10.31 20.22 17.17
C ILE A 87 10.95 18.85 16.90
N ILE A 88 11.94 18.47 17.72
CA ILE A 88 12.85 17.33 17.44
C ILE A 88 12.86 16.30 18.58
N ASN A 89 12.74 15.01 18.28
CA ASN A 89 12.95 13.90 19.24
C ASN A 89 12.15 14.00 20.57
N ASN A 90 11.01 14.69 20.60
CA ASN A 90 10.18 14.78 21.81
C ASN A 90 9.30 13.54 21.95
N THR A 91 9.09 13.09 23.18
CA THR A 91 8.13 12.03 23.52
C THR A 91 6.85 12.66 24.05
N ILE A 92 5.72 12.43 23.38
CA ILE A 92 4.42 13.01 23.73
C ILE A 92 3.40 11.89 23.90
N THR A 93 2.84 11.77 25.11
CA THR A 93 1.92 10.69 25.47
C THR A 93 0.68 11.23 26.17
N LYS A 94 -0.51 11.01 25.58
CA LYS A 94 -1.82 11.51 26.05
C LYS A 94 -2.02 13.04 25.99
N GLY A 95 -3.27 13.44 26.13
CA GLY A 95 -3.82 14.75 25.74
C GLY A 95 -4.77 14.60 24.53
N ASP A 96 -5.52 15.62 24.17
CA ASP A 96 -6.34 15.57 22.94
C ASP A 96 -5.45 15.49 21.69
N THR A 97 -4.45 16.37 21.60
CA THR A 97 -3.57 16.47 20.42
C THR A 97 -2.09 16.52 20.81
N GLY A 98 -1.24 15.80 20.08
CA GLY A 98 0.20 15.72 20.38
C GLY A 98 0.96 17.00 20.04
N ILE A 99 0.99 17.35 18.75
CA ILE A 99 1.54 18.60 18.23
C ILE A 99 0.46 19.32 17.42
N GLY A 100 0.26 20.62 17.69
CA GLY A 100 -0.69 21.48 16.97
C GLY A 100 0.01 22.67 16.34
N LEU A 101 -0.20 22.90 15.04
CA LEU A 101 0.26 24.09 14.31
C LEU A 101 -0.93 24.92 13.79
N GLU A 102 -0.86 26.24 13.94
CA GLU A 102 -1.88 27.16 13.43
C GLU A 102 -1.25 28.37 12.73
N SER A 103 -1.50 28.48 11.42
CA SER A 103 -0.98 29.54 10.52
C SER A 103 0.56 29.65 10.48
N SER A 104 1.24 28.53 10.72
CA SER A 104 2.70 28.42 10.86
C SER A 104 3.38 27.99 9.56
N MET A 105 4.53 28.57 9.24
CA MET A 105 5.33 28.21 8.06
C MET A 105 6.71 27.69 8.46
N LEU A 106 7.35 26.87 7.62
CA LEU A 106 8.78 26.50 7.75
C LEU A 106 9.15 25.80 9.08
N VAL A 107 8.15 25.27 9.78
CA VAL A 107 8.31 24.45 10.99
C VAL A 107 8.78 23.05 10.60
N LYS A 108 9.76 22.51 11.33
CA LYS A 108 10.16 21.11 11.21
C LYS A 108 9.67 20.31 12.41
N ILE A 109 9.07 19.15 12.15
CA ILE A 109 8.67 18.17 13.15
C ILE A 109 9.40 16.87 12.81
N THR A 110 10.50 16.59 13.50
CA THR A 110 11.42 15.49 13.13
C THR A 110 11.68 14.50 14.28
N GLY A 111 11.52 13.20 14.03
CA GLY A 111 11.93 12.14 14.96
C GLY A 111 11.14 12.04 16.28
N ASN A 112 9.98 12.71 16.37
CA ASN A 112 9.16 12.71 17.59
C ASN A 112 8.37 11.40 17.75
N TYR A 113 8.05 11.06 18.98
CA TYR A 113 7.32 9.85 19.37
C TYR A 113 5.98 10.25 19.99
N ILE A 114 4.86 9.97 19.31
CA ILE A 114 3.54 10.52 19.66
C ILE A 114 2.49 9.40 19.76
N THR A 115 1.88 9.26 20.94
CA THR A 115 0.99 8.13 21.23
C THR A 115 -0.12 8.42 22.25
N GLN A 116 -1.19 7.62 22.20
CA GLN A 116 -2.31 7.63 23.15
C GLN A 116 -3.06 8.97 23.25
N THR A 117 -3.06 9.81 22.21
CA THR A 117 -3.87 11.04 22.20
C THR A 117 -5.34 10.75 21.86
N GLU A 118 -6.26 11.55 22.39
CA GLU A 118 -7.72 11.36 22.23
C GLU A 118 -8.25 11.77 20.84
N SER A 119 -7.43 12.52 20.07
CA SER A 119 -7.73 12.96 18.71
C SER A 119 -6.54 12.80 17.77
N ASN A 120 -5.65 13.79 17.67
CA ASN A 120 -4.59 13.82 16.66
C ASN A 120 -3.21 13.56 17.28
N ALA A 121 -2.28 12.94 16.56
CA ALA A 121 -0.87 13.01 16.95
C ALA A 121 -0.22 14.30 16.46
N ILE A 122 -0.34 14.64 15.17
CA ILE A 122 0.04 15.94 14.61
C ILE A 122 -1.18 16.54 13.91
N ALA A 123 -1.46 17.81 14.17
CA ALA A 123 -2.57 18.55 13.58
C ALA A 123 -2.13 19.92 13.06
N ILE A 124 -2.52 20.23 11.83
CA ILE A 124 -2.18 21.46 11.11
C ILE A 124 -3.47 22.16 10.71
N LYS A 125 -3.58 23.45 11.05
CA LYS A 125 -4.73 24.30 10.71
C LYS A 125 -4.35 25.74 10.37
N GLY A 126 -5.37 26.54 10.08
CA GLY A 126 -5.23 27.96 9.77
C GLY A 126 -4.95 28.23 8.30
N PHE A 127 -4.82 29.51 7.97
CA PHE A 127 -4.47 29.96 6.62
C PHE A 127 -2.95 30.03 6.47
N MET A 128 -2.45 29.66 5.30
CA MET A 128 -1.03 29.81 4.93
C MET A 128 -0.07 28.97 5.80
N SER A 129 -0.50 27.80 6.27
CA SER A 129 0.38 26.84 6.93
C SER A 129 1.17 26.05 5.88
N GLU A 130 2.38 26.52 5.56
CA GLU A 130 3.09 26.17 4.33
C GLU A 130 4.59 25.86 4.54
N ASN A 131 5.17 25.07 3.63
CA ASN A 131 6.58 24.67 3.65
C ASN A 131 6.97 23.93 4.95
N LEU A 132 6.03 23.19 5.54
CA LEU A 132 6.25 22.37 6.72
C LEU A 132 7.03 21.10 6.34
N THR A 133 7.97 20.68 7.20
CA THR A 133 8.66 19.40 7.06
C THR A 133 8.30 18.51 8.25
N ILE A 134 7.61 17.40 8.00
CA ILE A 134 7.24 16.42 9.02
C ILE A 134 7.96 15.11 8.66
N SER A 135 9.03 14.78 9.38
CA SER A 135 9.91 13.65 9.03
C SER A 135 10.23 12.69 10.17
N ASP A 136 10.52 11.43 9.86
CA ASP A 136 11.07 10.43 10.82
C ASP A 136 10.21 10.15 12.08
N ASN A 137 8.98 10.68 12.18
CA ASN A 137 8.20 10.61 13.41
C ASN A 137 7.59 9.21 13.58
N THR A 138 7.53 8.73 14.82
CA THR A 138 6.84 7.49 15.21
C THR A 138 5.51 7.84 15.86
N ILE A 139 4.42 7.62 15.12
CA ILE A 139 3.06 8.09 15.44
C ILE A 139 2.11 6.89 15.52
N TYR A 140 1.69 6.50 16.73
CA TYR A 140 0.96 5.24 16.86
C TYR A 140 -0.02 5.18 18.04
N ASN A 141 -1.06 4.35 17.92
CA ASN A 141 -2.12 4.16 18.93
C ASN A 141 -2.78 5.48 19.40
N ASN A 142 -3.12 6.40 18.49
CA ASN A 142 -3.92 7.60 18.77
C ASN A 142 -5.38 7.39 18.32
N ASP A 143 -6.36 7.98 19.01
CA ASP A 143 -7.78 7.57 18.89
C ASP A 143 -8.49 8.01 17.59
N GLN A 144 -7.91 8.97 16.84
CA GLN A 144 -8.42 9.41 15.54
C GLN A 144 -7.31 9.43 14.48
N TYR A 145 -6.44 10.44 14.45
CA TYR A 145 -5.59 10.73 13.28
C TYR A 145 -4.10 10.73 13.62
N GLY A 146 -3.27 10.18 12.72
CA GLY A 146 -1.82 10.29 12.83
C GLY A 146 -1.34 11.71 12.50
N ILE A 147 -1.51 12.13 11.24
CA ILE A 147 -1.27 13.50 10.79
C ILE A 147 -2.55 14.04 10.15
N ASN A 148 -2.99 15.23 10.56
CA ASN A 148 -4.22 15.87 10.11
C ASN A 148 -3.95 17.27 9.54
N PHE A 149 -4.00 17.42 8.21
CA PHE A 149 -4.08 18.71 7.54
C PHE A 149 -5.56 19.07 7.39
N GLY A 150 -6.02 20.11 8.09
CA GLY A 150 -7.45 20.46 8.17
C GLY A 150 -8.07 20.25 9.55
N TRP A 151 -7.33 20.54 10.63
CA TRP A 151 -7.87 20.51 11.99
C TRP A 151 -8.79 21.73 12.21
N ASP A 152 -10.08 21.51 11.93
CA ASP A 152 -11.11 22.52 11.71
C ASP A 152 -10.91 23.37 10.42
N SER A 153 -12.03 23.81 9.85
CA SER A 153 -12.12 24.39 8.51
C SER A 153 -12.53 25.88 8.57
N PRO A 154 -11.98 26.75 7.71
CA PRO A 154 -11.02 26.44 6.64
C PRO A 154 -9.58 26.38 7.14
N SER A 155 -8.85 25.40 6.61
CA SER A 155 -7.39 25.41 6.58
C SER A 155 -6.95 25.62 5.14
N PHE A 156 -5.77 26.21 4.91
CA PHE A 156 -5.16 26.27 3.58
C PHE A 156 -3.67 25.99 3.74
N THR A 157 -3.23 24.86 3.20
CA THR A 157 -1.88 24.32 3.43
C THR A 157 -1.22 23.96 2.10
N ALA A 158 0.06 24.29 1.91
CA ALA A 158 0.74 24.09 0.64
C ALA A 158 2.26 23.85 0.79
N ASN A 159 2.88 23.28 -0.26
CA ASN A 159 4.33 23.09 -0.37
C ASN A 159 4.96 22.25 0.76
N ASN A 160 4.18 21.38 1.41
CA ASN A 160 4.60 20.62 2.59
C ASN A 160 5.31 19.32 2.20
N TYR A 161 6.20 18.85 3.07
CA TYR A 161 6.94 17.60 2.94
C TYR A 161 6.65 16.68 4.13
N VAL A 162 6.03 15.54 3.87
CA VAL A 162 5.74 14.50 4.87
C VAL A 162 6.50 13.25 4.48
N LEU A 163 7.63 13.00 5.15
CA LEU A 163 8.69 12.10 4.70
C LEU A 163 9.01 11.03 5.76
N GLU A 164 9.20 9.78 5.37
CA GLU A 164 9.85 8.76 6.23
C GLU A 164 9.18 8.51 7.61
N ASN A 165 7.92 8.94 7.82
CA ASN A 165 7.23 8.77 9.09
C ASN A 165 6.65 7.35 9.23
N ASN A 166 6.71 6.78 10.44
CA ASN A 166 6.02 5.53 10.79
C ASN A 166 4.71 5.85 11.52
N ILE A 167 3.58 5.62 10.85
CA ILE A 167 2.25 6.03 11.29
C ILE A 167 1.34 4.79 11.37
N SER A 168 1.17 4.24 12.57
CA SER A 168 0.61 2.88 12.75
C SER A 168 -0.49 2.74 13.81
N ASP A 169 -1.42 1.80 13.59
CA ASP A 169 -2.51 1.43 14.53
C ASP A 169 -3.48 2.56 14.96
N ASN A 170 -3.40 3.77 14.37
CA ASN A 170 -4.24 4.92 14.74
C ASN A 170 -5.73 4.67 14.42
N GLY A 171 -6.62 5.25 15.22
CA GLY A 171 -8.04 4.90 15.31
C GLY A 171 -8.82 5.02 13.99
N ASP A 172 -8.64 6.11 13.26
CA ASP A 172 -9.26 6.40 11.96
C ASP A 172 -8.23 6.41 10.82
N ILE A 173 -7.54 7.52 10.56
CA ILE A 173 -6.73 7.69 9.34
C ILE A 173 -5.27 7.99 9.71
N GLY A 174 -4.32 7.32 9.03
CA GLY A 174 -2.89 7.59 9.21
C GLY A 174 -2.55 9.03 8.84
N ILE A 175 -2.81 9.43 7.59
CA ILE A 175 -2.71 10.83 7.13
C ILE A 175 -4.05 11.26 6.53
N ILE A 176 -4.67 12.33 7.05
CA ILE A 176 -5.87 12.95 6.47
C ILE A 176 -5.55 14.35 5.95
N LEU A 177 -6.01 14.65 4.73
CA LEU A 177 -5.82 15.90 4.04
C LEU A 177 -7.16 16.58 3.74
N GLN A 178 -7.25 17.87 4.06
CA GLN A 178 -8.30 18.79 3.61
C GLN A 178 -7.65 20.10 3.20
N GLN A 179 -7.97 20.61 2.00
CA GLN A 179 -7.41 21.86 1.48
C GLN A 179 -5.86 21.92 1.51
N CYS A 180 -5.23 20.81 1.11
CA CYS A 180 -3.79 20.65 0.96
C CYS A 180 -3.37 20.65 -0.53
N TYR A 181 -2.34 21.43 -0.86
CA TYR A 181 -1.90 21.68 -2.23
C TYR A 181 -0.41 21.45 -2.43
N ASP A 182 0.01 21.04 -3.63
CA ASP A 182 1.40 21.02 -4.09
C ASP A 182 2.41 20.36 -3.12
N SER A 183 1.93 19.45 -2.27
CA SER A 183 2.70 18.85 -1.17
C SER A 183 3.14 17.42 -1.51
N THR A 184 4.27 16.99 -0.93
CA THR A 184 4.86 15.66 -1.15
C THR A 184 4.74 14.79 0.09
N PHE A 185 4.12 13.62 -0.09
CA PHE A 185 3.96 12.58 0.92
C PHE A 185 4.74 11.36 0.42
N SER A 186 5.94 11.11 0.96
CA SER A 186 6.76 9.99 0.48
C SER A 186 7.54 9.22 1.53
N GLU A 187 7.79 7.94 1.24
CA GLU A 187 8.61 7.04 2.07
C GLU A 187 8.04 6.79 3.48
N ASN A 188 6.79 7.20 3.73
CA ASN A 188 6.08 6.93 4.99
C ASN A 188 5.59 5.48 5.05
N ILE A 189 5.50 4.94 6.25
CA ILE A 189 4.92 3.62 6.54
C ILE A 189 3.57 3.81 7.23
N LEU A 190 2.50 3.34 6.60
CA LEU A 190 1.11 3.49 7.06
C LEU A 190 0.54 2.09 7.41
N ASP A 191 0.88 1.54 8.59
CA ASP A 191 0.46 0.16 8.99
C ASP A 191 -0.78 0.13 9.90
N GLY A 192 -1.80 -0.65 9.54
CA GLY A 192 -2.88 -1.04 10.47
C GLY A 192 -3.88 0.06 10.90
N ASN A 193 -3.79 1.27 10.35
CA ASN A 193 -4.77 2.33 10.56
C ASN A 193 -6.16 1.90 10.00
N SER A 194 -7.24 2.68 10.23
CA SER A 194 -8.51 2.34 9.56
C SER A 194 -8.42 2.62 8.06
N ILE A 195 -7.87 3.77 7.69
CA ILE A 195 -7.47 4.14 6.34
C ILE A 195 -6.00 4.58 6.40
N GLY A 196 -5.17 4.22 5.42
CA GLY A 196 -3.76 4.63 5.41
C GLY A 196 -3.63 6.13 5.14
N ILE A 197 -4.07 6.57 3.96
CA ILE A 197 -4.09 7.98 3.53
C ILE A 197 -5.51 8.33 3.05
N GLY A 198 -6.05 9.46 3.51
CA GLY A 198 -7.37 9.97 3.13
C GLY A 198 -7.31 11.41 2.60
N LEU A 199 -7.94 11.67 1.46
CA LEU A 199 -8.13 13.01 0.91
C LEU A 199 -9.62 13.35 0.93
N ALA A 200 -9.99 14.44 1.59
CA ALA A 200 -11.35 14.96 1.62
C ALA A 200 -11.35 16.46 1.37
N TYR A 201 -12.19 16.93 0.43
CA TYR A 201 -12.41 18.34 0.10
C TYR A 201 -11.16 19.14 -0.39
N LEU A 202 -11.17 19.50 -1.68
CA LEU A 202 -10.26 20.45 -2.31
C LEU A 202 -8.75 20.15 -2.12
N ASN A 203 -8.30 18.91 -2.30
CA ASN A 203 -6.86 18.59 -2.28
C ASN A 203 -6.32 18.41 -3.69
N SER A 204 -5.32 19.19 -4.11
CA SER A 204 -4.88 19.19 -5.52
C SER A 204 -3.36 19.25 -5.70
N TYR A 205 -2.88 18.67 -6.81
CA TYR A 205 -1.46 18.67 -7.23
C TYR A 205 -0.46 18.00 -6.27
N ASN A 206 -0.93 17.29 -5.24
CA ASN A 206 -0.07 16.58 -4.29
C ASN A 206 0.55 15.32 -4.91
N TYR A 207 1.70 14.91 -4.38
CA TYR A 207 2.45 13.72 -4.80
C TYR A 207 2.49 12.70 -3.65
N PHE A 208 1.93 11.51 -3.88
CA PHE A 208 1.98 10.37 -2.97
C PHE A 208 2.86 9.30 -3.60
N ARG A 209 4.08 9.10 -3.08
CA ARG A 209 5.03 8.17 -3.70
C ARG A 209 5.92 7.42 -2.73
N ASN A 210 6.43 6.25 -3.14
CA ASN A 210 7.32 5.41 -2.32
C ASN A 210 6.74 5.00 -0.93
N ASN A 211 5.47 5.25 -0.63
CA ASN A 211 4.91 4.95 0.70
C ASN A 211 4.58 3.46 0.82
N LEU A 212 4.81 2.89 2.01
CA LEU A 212 4.39 1.53 2.36
C LEU A 212 3.01 1.59 3.02
N ILE A 213 1.96 1.35 2.25
CA ILE A 213 0.56 1.44 2.68
C ILE A 213 0.08 0.03 3.04
N LEU A 214 0.27 -0.32 4.30
CA LEU A 214 0.23 -1.70 4.79
C LEU A 214 -0.98 -1.96 5.71
N ASN A 215 -1.63 -3.10 5.54
CA ASN A 215 -2.59 -3.64 6.50
C ASN A 215 -3.74 -2.73 6.95
N ASN A 216 -4.09 -1.66 6.23
CA ASN A 216 -5.13 -0.74 6.67
C ASN A 216 -6.51 -1.42 6.63
N ILE A 217 -7.37 -1.14 7.61
CA ILE A 217 -8.53 -2.00 7.93
C ILE A 217 -9.68 -1.83 6.93
N ASP A 218 -9.84 -0.62 6.38
CA ASP A 218 -10.86 -0.22 5.41
C ASP A 218 -10.26 -0.09 4.00
N LEU A 219 -9.31 0.84 3.84
CA LEU A 219 -8.75 1.30 2.57
C LEU A 219 -7.26 1.62 2.73
N GLY A 220 -6.46 1.39 1.70
CA GLY A 220 -5.06 1.85 1.63
C GLY A 220 -5.00 3.37 1.45
N LEU A 221 -5.30 3.85 0.25
CA LEU A 221 -5.48 5.29 -0.05
C LEU A 221 -6.92 5.55 -0.53
N ALA A 222 -7.52 6.63 -0.05
CA ALA A 222 -8.92 6.95 -0.32
C ALA A 222 -9.12 8.45 -0.64
N ILE A 223 -9.62 8.77 -1.83
CA ILE A 223 -9.99 10.12 -2.27
C ILE A 223 -11.51 10.23 -2.26
N PHE A 224 -12.06 10.93 -1.27
CA PHE A 224 -13.49 10.89 -0.94
C PHE A 224 -14.36 11.89 -1.72
N ASP A 225 -13.79 12.88 -2.38
CA ASP A 225 -14.52 14.03 -2.94
C ASP A 225 -14.02 14.41 -4.34
N LEU A 226 -14.96 14.70 -5.26
CA LEU A 226 -14.70 15.13 -6.64
C LEU A 226 -13.85 16.41 -6.75
N SER A 227 -13.83 17.22 -5.69
CA SER A 227 -12.99 18.41 -5.59
C SER A 227 -11.51 18.12 -5.32
N CYS A 228 -11.12 16.86 -5.09
CA CYS A 228 -9.72 16.47 -5.00
C CYS A 228 -9.22 16.04 -6.39
N GLU A 229 -8.32 16.84 -6.99
CA GLU A 229 -8.00 16.75 -8.42
C GLU A 229 -6.52 16.89 -8.75
N SER A 230 -6.10 16.29 -9.88
CA SER A 230 -4.72 16.39 -10.40
C SER A 230 -3.60 15.91 -9.45
N ASN A 231 -3.93 15.12 -8.42
CA ASN A 231 -2.94 14.48 -7.55
C ASN A 231 -2.27 13.30 -8.26
N ARG A 232 -1.05 12.92 -7.84
CA ARG A 232 -0.29 11.80 -8.43
C ARG A 232 0.07 10.76 -7.38
N ILE A 233 -0.28 9.50 -7.63
CA ILE A 233 -0.11 8.36 -6.73
C ILE A 233 0.68 7.28 -7.49
N TYR A 234 1.98 7.16 -7.22
CA TYR A 234 2.88 6.27 -7.98
C TYR A 234 4.04 5.79 -7.11
N ASP A 235 4.74 4.73 -7.47
CA ASP A 235 5.82 4.09 -6.69
C ASP A 235 5.43 3.56 -5.29
N ASN A 236 4.18 3.66 -4.84
CA ASN A 236 3.75 3.16 -3.53
C ASN A 236 3.61 1.63 -3.51
N ASN A 237 3.61 1.03 -2.33
CA ASN A 237 3.27 -0.37 -2.11
C ASN A 237 1.94 -0.47 -1.35
N PHE A 238 0.95 -1.13 -1.94
CA PHE A 238 -0.33 -1.47 -1.31
C PHE A 238 -0.35 -2.97 -1.00
N THR A 239 -0.24 -3.33 0.29
CA THR A 239 -0.27 -4.73 0.74
C THR A 239 -1.17 -4.94 1.97
N GLY A 240 -2.05 -5.94 1.93
CA GLY A 240 -2.83 -6.44 3.07
C GLY A 240 -3.96 -5.54 3.54
N ASN A 241 -4.29 -4.50 2.78
CA ASN A 241 -5.36 -3.55 3.09
C ASN A 241 -6.76 -4.20 2.97
N GLY A 242 -7.81 -3.48 3.40
CA GLY A 242 -9.20 -3.94 3.22
C GLY A 242 -9.69 -3.84 1.78
N ILE A 243 -9.24 -2.78 1.10
CA ILE A 243 -9.31 -2.43 -0.32
C ILE A 243 -8.05 -1.59 -0.56
N ASN A 244 -7.36 -1.71 -1.69
CA ASN A 244 -6.11 -0.97 -1.90
C ASN A 244 -6.35 0.52 -2.23
N GLY A 245 -7.22 0.84 -3.20
CA GLY A 245 -7.58 2.22 -3.56
C GLY A 245 -9.09 2.49 -3.75
N GLU A 246 -9.55 3.67 -3.31
CA GLU A 246 -10.84 4.28 -3.71
C GLU A 246 -10.57 5.73 -4.15
N ASP A 247 -11.05 6.14 -5.33
CA ASP A 247 -10.89 7.50 -5.86
C ASP A 247 -12.18 8.01 -6.52
N LEU A 248 -12.81 8.94 -5.80
CA LEU A 248 -14.00 9.68 -6.20
C LEU A 248 -13.65 11.09 -6.72
N GLY A 249 -12.37 11.39 -6.95
CA GLY A 249 -11.84 12.65 -7.44
C GLY A 249 -11.93 12.82 -8.97
N ILE A 250 -11.22 13.82 -9.50
CA ILE A 250 -11.19 14.14 -10.94
C ILE A 250 -9.75 14.33 -11.42
N GLY A 251 -9.35 13.61 -12.47
CA GLY A 251 -8.03 13.81 -13.10
C GLY A 251 -6.82 13.47 -12.22
N ASN A 252 -7.04 12.79 -11.09
CA ASN A 252 -5.96 12.16 -10.33
C ASN A 252 -5.33 11.05 -11.19
N LEU A 253 -4.02 10.86 -11.05
CA LEU A 253 -3.25 9.86 -11.80
C LEU A 253 -2.65 8.86 -10.83
N TRP A 254 -3.02 7.60 -10.96
CA TRP A 254 -2.44 6.49 -10.20
C TRP A 254 -1.16 5.93 -10.84
N CYS A 255 -0.50 6.73 -11.68
CA CYS A 255 0.78 6.45 -12.30
C CYS A 255 1.42 7.74 -12.86
N VAL A 256 2.66 7.66 -13.34
CA VAL A 256 3.37 8.71 -14.10
C VAL A 256 3.89 8.10 -15.42
N ASN A 257 3.84 8.89 -16.50
CA ASN A 257 4.19 8.46 -17.86
C ASN A 257 5.54 9.02 -18.35
N VAL A 258 5.95 10.20 -17.87
CA VAL A 258 7.17 10.92 -18.31
C VAL A 258 7.85 11.53 -17.08
N PRO A 259 9.19 11.45 -16.93
CA PRO A 259 10.19 10.90 -17.86
C PRO A 259 10.37 9.37 -17.82
N VAL A 260 9.67 8.68 -16.91
CA VAL A 260 9.69 7.22 -16.77
C VAL A 260 8.24 6.75 -16.55
N HIS A 261 7.89 5.56 -17.06
CA HIS A 261 6.67 4.86 -16.68
C HIS A 261 6.80 4.38 -15.23
N ALA A 262 5.91 4.82 -14.34
CA ALA A 262 5.93 4.42 -12.93
C ALA A 262 4.52 4.37 -12.35
N GLY A 263 4.08 3.20 -11.91
CA GLY A 263 2.88 2.97 -11.12
C GLY A 263 3.21 2.42 -9.74
N ASN A 264 2.25 1.77 -9.10
CA ASN A 264 2.30 1.26 -7.74
C ASN A 264 2.38 -0.26 -7.73
N TYR A 265 2.88 -0.85 -6.64
CA TYR A 265 2.74 -2.28 -6.37
C TYR A 265 1.40 -2.55 -5.67
N TRP A 266 0.71 -3.61 -6.08
CA TRP A 266 -0.62 -4.00 -5.60
C TRP A 266 -0.63 -5.50 -5.25
N ASP A 267 -0.94 -5.86 -4.00
CA ASP A 267 -0.96 -7.27 -3.56
C ASP A 267 -2.13 -8.10 -4.12
N ASP A 268 -3.06 -7.46 -4.85
CA ASP A 268 -4.18 -8.08 -5.56
C ASP A 268 -4.10 -7.96 -7.10
N TYR A 269 -2.95 -7.55 -7.65
CA TYR A 269 -2.71 -7.64 -9.09
C TYR A 269 -2.49 -9.10 -9.55
N THR A 270 -2.98 -9.43 -10.74
CA THR A 270 -2.92 -10.80 -11.31
C THR A 270 -2.57 -10.82 -12.80
N GLY A 271 -1.85 -9.80 -13.30
CA GLY A 271 -1.30 -9.81 -14.65
C GLY A 271 0.06 -10.52 -14.72
N LYS A 272 0.82 -10.25 -15.78
CA LYS A 272 2.18 -10.74 -16.03
C LYS A 272 3.15 -9.59 -16.33
N ASP A 273 4.45 -9.86 -16.27
CA ASP A 273 5.58 -9.01 -16.71
C ASP A 273 6.34 -9.75 -17.82
N ALA A 274 5.71 -9.92 -18.99
CA ALA A 274 6.14 -10.88 -20.01
C ALA A 274 7.40 -10.47 -20.81
N ASP A 275 7.87 -9.23 -20.68
CA ASP A 275 9.18 -8.76 -21.16
C ASP A 275 10.17 -8.43 -20.01
N ASP A 276 9.85 -8.83 -18.77
CA ASP A 276 10.67 -8.72 -17.56
C ASP A 276 11.16 -7.28 -17.26
N ASN A 277 10.36 -6.28 -17.65
CA ASN A 277 10.71 -4.87 -17.49
C ASN A 277 10.42 -4.32 -16.06
N GLY A 278 9.65 -5.07 -15.25
CA GLY A 278 9.23 -4.69 -13.90
C GLY A 278 7.91 -3.91 -13.84
N ILE A 279 7.17 -3.87 -14.95
CA ILE A 279 5.86 -3.23 -15.10
C ILE A 279 4.93 -4.24 -15.75
N GLY A 280 3.81 -4.53 -15.10
CA GLY A 280 2.86 -5.50 -15.60
C GLY A 280 2.17 -5.07 -16.89
N ASP A 281 2.04 -6.01 -17.84
CA ASP A 281 1.50 -5.80 -19.20
C ASP A 281 0.06 -5.26 -19.24
N THR A 282 -0.69 -5.43 -18.16
CA THR A 282 -2.10 -5.03 -18.05
C THR A 282 -2.27 -3.92 -17.03
N GLU A 283 -3.08 -2.92 -17.36
CA GLU A 283 -3.55 -1.89 -16.42
C GLU A 283 -4.23 -2.49 -15.17
N TYR A 284 -3.99 -1.92 -13.99
CA TYR A 284 -4.73 -2.27 -12.77
C TYR A 284 -5.97 -1.37 -12.65
N ASP A 285 -7.17 -1.96 -12.71
CA ASP A 285 -8.45 -1.25 -12.70
C ASP A 285 -9.30 -1.50 -11.44
N ASN A 286 -8.81 -2.27 -10.45
CA ASN A 286 -9.49 -2.50 -9.16
C ASN A 286 -9.39 -1.30 -8.18
N ILE A 287 -9.33 -0.07 -8.71
CA ILE A 287 -9.40 1.16 -7.94
C ILE A 287 -10.86 1.62 -7.92
N GLY A 288 -11.49 1.59 -6.75
CA GLY A 288 -12.92 1.87 -6.63
C GLY A 288 -13.25 3.33 -6.99
N GLY A 289 -14.09 3.57 -8.00
CA GLY A 289 -14.46 4.95 -8.36
C GLY A 289 -15.44 5.06 -9.51
N PHE A 290 -16.20 6.16 -9.57
CA PHE A 290 -17.15 6.41 -10.66
C PHE A 290 -16.47 6.71 -12.00
N MET A 291 -15.26 7.29 -11.95
CA MET A 291 -14.47 7.64 -13.13
C MET A 291 -13.69 6.47 -13.72
N LYS A 292 -13.75 5.27 -13.10
CA LYS A 292 -12.86 4.13 -13.36
C LYS A 292 -11.37 4.54 -13.38
N PRO A 293 -10.84 5.09 -12.26
CA PRO A 293 -9.42 5.36 -12.11
C PRO A 293 -8.61 4.07 -12.32
N LYS A 294 -7.40 4.20 -12.87
CA LYS A 294 -6.50 3.07 -13.16
C LYS A 294 -5.06 3.45 -12.95
N ASP A 295 -4.25 2.45 -12.63
CA ASP A 295 -2.80 2.49 -12.75
C ASP A 295 -2.41 1.81 -14.08
N TYR A 296 -1.78 2.58 -14.98
CA TYR A 296 -1.36 2.08 -16.30
C TYR A 296 0.03 1.42 -16.29
N TYR A 297 0.76 1.51 -15.17
CA TYR A 297 2.12 0.99 -15.05
C TYR A 297 2.31 0.24 -13.71
N PRO A 298 1.42 -0.70 -13.35
CA PRO A 298 1.48 -1.39 -12.07
C PRO A 298 2.82 -2.14 -11.95
N LYS A 299 3.50 -1.98 -10.82
CA LYS A 299 4.76 -2.67 -10.55
C LYS A 299 4.48 -4.14 -10.33
N TRP A 300 5.03 -4.97 -11.21
CA TRP A 300 4.89 -6.42 -11.16
C TRP A 300 6.17 -7.11 -11.59
N TRP A 301 6.26 -8.39 -11.28
CA TRP A 301 7.19 -9.36 -11.83
C TRP A 301 6.71 -10.75 -11.42
N ASP A 302 6.63 -11.69 -12.37
CA ASP A 302 6.41 -13.11 -12.09
C ASP A 302 7.68 -13.93 -12.36
N ALA A 303 8.05 -14.76 -11.39
CA ALA A 303 9.18 -15.67 -11.50
C ALA A 303 8.96 -16.68 -12.65
N PRO A 304 10.03 -17.15 -13.32
CA PRO A 304 9.90 -18.19 -14.34
C PRO A 304 9.33 -19.45 -13.70
N VAL A 305 8.41 -20.13 -14.40
CA VAL A 305 7.91 -21.46 -14.01
C VAL A 305 7.88 -22.36 -15.25
N ILE A 306 8.53 -23.51 -15.17
CA ILE A 306 8.62 -24.47 -16.27
C ILE A 306 7.89 -25.79 -16.02
N GLU A 307 7.27 -26.30 -17.09
CA GLU A 307 6.66 -27.63 -17.11
C GLU A 307 7.13 -28.47 -18.30
N ILE A 308 7.19 -29.79 -18.09
CA ILE A 308 7.45 -30.77 -19.16
C ILE A 308 6.12 -31.06 -19.86
N VAL A 309 6.08 -30.85 -21.17
CA VAL A 309 4.88 -31.06 -22.02
C VAL A 309 5.06 -32.23 -22.98
N ASP A 310 3.99 -32.62 -23.67
CA ASP A 310 3.95 -33.71 -24.65
C ASP A 310 4.47 -35.09 -24.15
N ASP A 311 4.47 -35.32 -22.83
CA ASP A 311 5.11 -36.48 -22.18
C ASP A 311 6.61 -36.63 -22.56
N LYS A 312 7.34 -35.53 -22.80
CA LYS A 312 8.71 -35.57 -23.36
C LYS A 312 9.80 -34.88 -22.50
N PRO A 313 10.68 -35.64 -21.82
CA PRO A 313 10.69 -37.11 -21.69
C PRO A 313 9.70 -37.59 -20.62
N GLN A 314 9.17 -38.80 -20.76
CA GLN A 314 8.18 -39.32 -19.81
C GLN A 314 8.85 -39.92 -18.56
N GLN A 315 8.31 -39.59 -17.38
CA GLN A 315 8.76 -40.14 -16.10
C GLN A 315 8.75 -41.68 -16.11
N GLY A 316 9.92 -42.28 -15.85
CA GLY A 316 10.12 -43.74 -15.81
C GLY A 316 10.32 -44.41 -17.17
N GLN A 317 10.25 -43.69 -18.30
CA GLN A 317 10.42 -44.28 -19.63
C GLN A 317 11.82 -44.89 -19.83
N GLN A 318 11.88 -45.99 -20.58
CA GLN A 318 13.13 -46.61 -21.01
C GLN A 318 13.60 -46.03 -22.35
N TYR A 319 14.88 -45.68 -22.42
CA TYR A 319 15.61 -45.29 -23.63
C TYR A 319 16.85 -46.17 -23.80
N GLU A 320 17.32 -46.33 -25.03
CA GLU A 320 18.42 -47.24 -25.36
C GLU A 320 19.67 -46.47 -25.83
N LYS A 321 20.00 -46.59 -27.12
CA LYS A 321 21.14 -45.92 -27.76
C LYS A 321 20.81 -44.47 -28.10
N GLU A 322 19.62 -44.22 -28.64
CA GLU A 322 19.11 -42.87 -28.91
C GLU A 322 18.86 -42.11 -27.60
N SER A 323 19.23 -40.83 -27.59
CA SER A 323 18.91 -39.91 -26.49
C SER A 323 17.44 -39.46 -26.54
N PRO A 324 16.85 -39.09 -25.39
CA PRO A 324 15.47 -38.59 -25.37
C PRO A 324 15.32 -37.20 -26.00
N ASP A 325 14.15 -36.96 -26.60
CA ASP A 325 13.64 -35.63 -26.87
C ASP A 325 13.22 -34.95 -25.54
N PHE A 326 13.26 -33.62 -25.51
CA PHE A 326 12.67 -32.80 -24.44
C PHE A 326 11.76 -31.71 -25.01
N HIS A 327 10.60 -31.52 -24.41
CA HIS A 327 9.65 -30.45 -24.72
C HIS A 327 9.31 -29.74 -23.40
N ILE A 328 9.77 -28.49 -23.26
CA ILE A 328 9.59 -27.65 -22.06
C ILE A 328 8.74 -26.43 -22.42
N HIS A 329 7.84 -26.03 -21.52
CA HIS A 329 7.01 -24.85 -21.63
C HIS A 329 7.33 -23.88 -20.47
N ILE A 330 7.64 -22.62 -20.78
CA ILE A 330 7.74 -21.53 -19.81
C ILE A 330 6.33 -20.97 -19.63
N LYS A 331 5.68 -21.35 -18.52
CA LYS A 331 4.26 -21.16 -18.27
C LYS A 331 3.94 -19.80 -17.62
N GLU A 332 4.83 -19.35 -16.74
CA GLU A 332 4.81 -18.09 -16.00
C GLU A 332 6.23 -17.49 -16.02
N GLY A 333 6.33 -16.16 -15.89
CA GLY A 333 7.57 -15.40 -16.01
C GLY A 333 8.21 -15.38 -17.40
N PHE A 334 9.39 -14.76 -17.47
CA PHE A 334 10.24 -14.68 -18.67
C PHE A 334 11.48 -15.58 -18.54
N GLY A 335 11.90 -16.18 -19.66
CA GLY A 335 13.15 -16.94 -19.72
C GLY A 335 14.27 -16.15 -20.38
N ASP A 336 15.21 -15.61 -19.59
CA ASP A 336 16.47 -15.07 -20.09
C ASP A 336 17.38 -16.18 -20.60
N SER A 337 17.53 -17.28 -19.85
CA SER A 337 18.36 -18.41 -20.29
C SER A 337 17.82 -19.77 -19.82
N PHE A 338 18.09 -20.81 -20.61
CA PHE A 338 17.69 -22.20 -20.39
C PHE A 338 18.91 -23.13 -20.45
N TRP A 339 18.95 -24.14 -19.59
CA TRP A 339 19.90 -25.25 -19.67
C TRP A 339 19.33 -26.51 -19.03
N TYR A 340 20.05 -27.62 -19.16
CA TYR A 340 19.76 -28.85 -18.44
C TYR A 340 21.03 -29.50 -17.92
N ASP A 341 20.90 -30.44 -17.00
CA ASP A 341 21.92 -31.42 -16.69
C ASP A 341 21.40 -32.85 -16.82
N VAL A 342 22.31 -33.78 -17.09
CA VAL A 342 22.07 -35.22 -17.07
C VAL A 342 22.99 -35.83 -16.02
N ASN A 343 22.44 -36.31 -14.89
CA ASN A 343 23.21 -36.85 -13.75
C ASN A 343 24.41 -35.94 -13.32
N GLY A 344 24.23 -34.62 -13.33
CA GLY A 344 25.23 -33.60 -13.01
C GLY A 344 26.10 -33.13 -14.19
N THR A 345 25.89 -33.65 -15.40
CA THR A 345 26.60 -33.21 -16.62
C THR A 345 25.79 -32.17 -17.36
N LEU A 346 26.22 -30.91 -17.28
CA LEU A 346 25.53 -29.74 -17.85
C LEU A 346 25.55 -29.71 -19.39
N SER A 347 24.46 -29.21 -19.96
CA SER A 347 24.36 -28.77 -21.36
C SER A 347 25.09 -27.45 -21.61
N LYS A 348 25.08 -27.00 -22.86
CA LYS A 348 25.26 -25.57 -23.16
C LYS A 348 24.03 -24.78 -22.68
N VAL A 349 24.24 -23.53 -22.30
CA VAL A 349 23.18 -22.57 -22.02
C VAL A 349 22.63 -22.02 -23.34
N MET A 350 21.30 -21.95 -23.46
CA MET A 350 20.56 -21.25 -24.51
C MET A 350 20.08 -19.92 -23.95
N VAL A 351 20.46 -18.81 -24.58
CA VAL A 351 20.06 -17.45 -24.16
C VAL A 351 18.90 -16.97 -25.02
N ASN A 352 17.93 -16.28 -24.42
CA ASN A 352 16.59 -15.97 -24.94
C ASN A 352 15.88 -17.22 -25.53
N PRO A 353 15.60 -18.26 -24.71
CA PRO A 353 14.72 -19.36 -25.11
C PRO A 353 13.32 -18.88 -25.53
N PRO A 354 12.66 -19.56 -26.49
CA PRO A 354 11.23 -19.35 -26.73
C PRO A 354 10.38 -19.94 -25.60
N GLU A 355 9.14 -19.47 -25.47
CA GLU A 355 8.10 -19.98 -24.55
C GLU A 355 7.97 -21.52 -24.60
N PHE A 356 8.09 -22.12 -25.79
CA PHE A 356 8.11 -23.57 -26.02
C PHE A 356 9.49 -24.03 -26.51
N ILE A 357 10.29 -24.62 -25.60
CA ILE A 357 11.64 -25.09 -25.86
C ILE A 357 11.59 -26.57 -26.25
N GLN A 358 11.87 -26.88 -27.51
CA GLN A 358 11.92 -28.26 -28.02
C GLN A 358 13.34 -28.62 -28.46
N GLY A 359 13.78 -29.82 -28.11
CA GLY A 359 15.11 -30.32 -28.50
C GLY A 359 15.31 -31.79 -28.18
N LYS A 360 16.57 -32.22 -28.26
CA LYS A 360 17.01 -33.59 -27.93
C LYS A 360 18.28 -33.50 -27.07
N ILE A 361 18.38 -34.35 -26.07
CA ILE A 361 19.54 -34.37 -25.16
C ILE A 361 20.83 -34.63 -25.97
N GLU A 362 21.86 -33.80 -25.78
CA GLU A 362 23.12 -33.84 -26.54
C GLU A 362 23.74 -35.24 -26.47
N SER A 363 24.00 -35.85 -27.64
CA SER A 363 24.51 -37.23 -27.71
C SER A 363 25.84 -37.40 -26.97
N LEU A 364 26.71 -36.38 -27.04
CA LEU A 364 27.97 -36.35 -26.30
C LEU A 364 27.79 -36.44 -24.78
N ILE A 365 26.68 -35.94 -24.23
CA ILE A 365 26.34 -36.10 -22.81
C ILE A 365 25.73 -37.48 -22.58
N TRP A 366 24.74 -37.87 -23.40
CA TRP A 366 24.04 -39.15 -23.28
C TRP A 366 24.98 -40.37 -23.38
N GLU A 367 25.98 -40.33 -24.25
CA GLU A 367 26.96 -41.41 -24.48
C GLU A 367 27.92 -41.63 -23.30
N THR A 368 28.04 -40.67 -22.37
CA THR A 368 28.86 -40.86 -21.15
C THR A 368 28.26 -41.86 -20.17
N PHE A 369 26.94 -42.07 -20.21
CA PHE A 369 26.22 -42.92 -19.27
C PHE A 369 25.92 -44.31 -19.83
N GLY A 370 26.22 -45.34 -19.03
CA GLY A 370 25.83 -46.73 -19.28
C GLY A 370 24.40 -47.05 -18.80
N ASN A 371 24.12 -48.33 -18.60
CA ASN A 371 22.80 -48.79 -18.16
C ASN A 371 22.50 -48.39 -16.71
N GLY A 372 21.30 -47.89 -16.46
CA GLY A 372 20.86 -47.48 -15.12
C GLY A 372 19.82 -46.37 -15.13
N THR A 373 19.55 -45.83 -13.95
CA THR A 373 18.69 -44.65 -13.77
C THR A 373 19.42 -43.39 -14.23
N ILE A 374 18.73 -42.55 -15.00
CA ILE A 374 19.21 -41.22 -15.40
C ILE A 374 18.21 -40.19 -14.88
N THR A 375 18.69 -39.24 -14.08
CA THR A 375 17.96 -38.02 -13.78
C THR A 375 18.36 -36.96 -14.80
N ILE A 376 17.38 -36.30 -15.40
CA ILE A 376 17.56 -35.07 -16.17
C ILE A 376 16.91 -33.95 -15.37
N ASN A 377 17.64 -32.84 -15.18
CA ASN A 377 17.10 -31.62 -14.59
C ASN A 377 17.10 -30.54 -15.66
N PHE A 378 15.97 -29.86 -15.86
CA PHE A 378 15.85 -28.68 -16.70
C PHE A 378 15.77 -27.43 -15.82
N TYR A 379 16.28 -26.31 -16.34
CA TYR A 379 16.39 -25.04 -15.62
C TYR A 379 16.06 -23.89 -16.57
N VAL A 380 15.32 -22.90 -16.08
CA VAL A 380 15.20 -21.57 -16.68
C VAL A 380 15.50 -20.51 -15.63
N ASN A 381 16.22 -19.45 -16.02
CA ASN A 381 16.32 -18.21 -15.25
C ASN A 381 15.71 -17.02 -15.99
N ASP A 382 15.32 -15.99 -15.24
CA ASP A 382 14.93 -14.67 -15.71
C ASP A 382 16.10 -13.66 -15.69
N SER A 383 15.86 -12.39 -16.04
CA SER A 383 16.92 -11.36 -15.98
C SER A 383 17.38 -11.04 -14.55
N LYS A 384 16.56 -11.34 -13.54
CA LYS A 384 16.87 -11.13 -12.12
C LYS A 384 17.68 -12.27 -11.52
N ASN A 385 17.88 -13.37 -12.25
CA ASN A 385 18.63 -14.59 -11.90
C ASN A 385 17.90 -15.52 -10.91
N GLU A 386 16.58 -15.40 -10.79
CA GLU A 386 15.76 -16.40 -10.12
C GLU A 386 15.56 -17.61 -11.04
N VAL A 387 15.56 -18.83 -10.48
CA VAL A 387 15.69 -20.08 -11.27
C VAL A 387 14.63 -21.10 -10.86
N ASP A 388 13.86 -21.60 -11.82
CA ASP A 388 12.94 -22.73 -11.61
C ASP A 388 13.53 -24.04 -12.16
N PRO A 389 13.67 -25.10 -11.32
CA PRO A 389 14.17 -26.40 -11.73
C PRO A 389 13.08 -27.48 -11.80
N ILE A 390 12.96 -28.18 -12.94
CA ILE A 390 12.11 -29.37 -13.06
C ILE A 390 12.92 -30.63 -13.38
N SER A 391 12.72 -31.67 -12.57
CA SER A 391 13.43 -32.95 -12.66
C SER A 391 12.55 -34.07 -13.23
N VAL A 392 13.16 -34.93 -14.04
CA VAL A 392 12.55 -36.16 -14.58
C VAL A 392 13.53 -37.32 -14.52
N VAL A 393 13.04 -38.50 -14.17
CA VAL A 393 13.84 -39.70 -13.92
C VAL A 393 13.45 -40.78 -14.92
N ILE A 394 14.39 -41.16 -15.78
CA ILE A 394 14.23 -42.14 -16.86
C ILE A 394 15.19 -43.32 -16.67
N THR A 395 15.05 -44.38 -17.45
CA THR A 395 15.96 -45.53 -17.44
C THR A 395 16.71 -45.65 -18.76
N LYS A 396 18.03 -45.80 -18.71
CA LYS A 396 18.84 -46.16 -19.88
C LYS A 396 19.16 -47.66 -19.88
N LEU A 397 18.90 -48.34 -20.99
CA LEU A 397 19.22 -49.75 -21.18
C LEU A 397 19.82 -50.02 -22.57
N ILE A 398 21.15 -50.15 -22.63
CA ILE A 398 21.86 -50.64 -23.81
C ILE A 398 21.91 -52.17 -23.73
N MET A 399 21.26 -52.86 -24.66
CA MET A 399 21.38 -54.31 -24.82
C MET A 399 22.70 -54.63 -25.54
N SER A 400 23.40 -55.70 -25.12
CA SER A 400 24.56 -56.22 -25.85
C SER A 400 24.10 -56.98 -27.09
N GLU A 401 24.62 -56.62 -28.26
CA GLU A 401 24.27 -57.27 -29.53
C GLU A 401 24.65 -58.76 -29.53
N ASP A 402 23.66 -59.62 -29.76
CA ASP A 402 23.83 -61.01 -30.18
C ASP A 402 23.42 -61.11 -31.66
N VAL A 403 24.12 -61.90 -32.47
CA VAL A 403 24.11 -61.72 -33.94
C VAL A 403 22.97 -62.49 -34.62
N ASN A 404 22.03 -61.75 -35.25
CA ASN A 404 21.22 -62.07 -36.47
C ASN A 404 20.04 -61.05 -36.57
N GLY A 405 19.45 -60.72 -37.72
CA GLY A 405 19.78 -61.11 -39.10
C GLY A 405 18.63 -60.89 -40.09
N ASP A 406 18.69 -59.77 -40.83
CA ASP A 406 18.13 -59.52 -42.18
C ASP A 406 16.61 -59.31 -42.46
N LEU A 407 16.37 -58.43 -43.46
CA LEU A 407 15.19 -58.21 -44.35
C LEU A 407 14.01 -57.26 -43.97
N GLU A 408 14.01 -56.12 -44.69
CA GLU A 408 12.87 -55.26 -45.10
C GLU A 408 12.03 -55.94 -46.25
N PRO A 409 10.88 -55.40 -46.80
CA PRO A 409 10.64 -53.98 -47.16
C PRO A 409 9.16 -53.43 -47.21
N THR A 410 9.02 -52.17 -47.69
CA THR A 410 7.87 -51.50 -48.40
C THR A 410 6.85 -50.57 -47.70
N LYS A 411 6.57 -49.46 -48.42
CA LYS A 411 5.51 -48.41 -48.33
C LYS A 411 4.49 -48.61 -49.51
N PRO A 412 3.45 -47.79 -49.84
CA PRO A 412 3.25 -46.33 -49.61
C PRO A 412 1.78 -45.79 -49.42
N THR A 413 1.60 -44.45 -49.42
CA THR A 413 0.38 -43.62 -49.74
C THR A 413 -0.90 -43.81 -48.90
N THR A 414 -1.91 -42.89 -48.82
CA THR A 414 -2.14 -41.54 -49.42
C THR A 414 -2.30 -40.47 -48.29
N ASP A 415 -2.37 -39.13 -48.43
CA ASP A 415 -2.97 -38.17 -49.41
C ASP A 415 -4.54 -38.19 -49.32
N ASP A 416 -5.38 -37.13 -49.23
CA ASP A 416 -5.37 -35.62 -49.38
C ASP A 416 -6.34 -34.99 -48.27
N ASP A 417 -6.87 -33.73 -48.12
CA ASP A 417 -6.80 -32.32 -48.65
C ASP A 417 -7.66 -31.32 -47.75
N ASP A 418 -7.54 -29.95 -47.89
CA ASP A 418 -8.53 -28.82 -47.63
C ASP A 418 -9.18 -28.48 -46.22
N ASP A 419 -9.73 -27.28 -45.84
CA ASP A 419 -9.86 -25.86 -46.35
C ASP A 419 -10.34 -24.84 -45.21
N ASP A 420 -10.49 -23.54 -45.53
CA ASP A 420 -10.99 -22.28 -44.86
C ASP A 420 -12.18 -22.36 -43.82
N THR A 421 -12.66 -21.31 -43.10
CA THR A 421 -12.59 -19.82 -43.20
C THR A 421 -12.80 -19.05 -41.85
N LYS A 422 -12.84 -17.70 -41.88
CA LYS A 422 -13.08 -16.75 -40.75
C LYS A 422 -14.53 -16.25 -40.59
N THR A 423 -14.92 -15.84 -39.36
CA THR A 423 -15.69 -14.60 -38.99
C THR A 423 -15.65 -14.46 -37.45
N GLN A 424 -15.27 -13.34 -36.82
CA GLN A 424 -15.93 -12.02 -36.69
C GLN A 424 -17.27 -11.99 -35.93
N GLU A 425 -17.27 -11.31 -34.78
CA GLU A 425 -18.43 -10.69 -34.10
C GLU A 425 -18.05 -9.25 -33.70
N GLU A 426 -19.04 -8.36 -33.50
CA GLU A 426 -18.87 -6.93 -33.23
C GLU A 426 -19.45 -6.56 -31.85
N GLU A 427 -18.80 -5.68 -31.07
CA GLU A 427 -19.34 -5.18 -29.80
C GLU A 427 -20.22 -3.92 -29.99
N GLU A 428 -21.46 -3.96 -29.49
CA GLU A 428 -22.37 -2.81 -29.53
C GLU A 428 -22.07 -1.77 -28.42
N GLY A 429 -21.82 -0.52 -28.83
CA GLY A 429 -21.61 0.60 -27.91
C GLY A 429 -22.90 1.12 -27.23
N LEU A 430 -22.76 1.66 -26.01
CA LEU A 430 -23.88 2.13 -25.20
C LEU A 430 -24.67 3.31 -25.81
N PRO A 431 -26.01 3.38 -25.67
CA PRO A 431 -26.83 4.39 -26.32
C PRO A 431 -26.54 5.85 -25.93
N TRP A 432 -26.60 6.76 -26.92
CA TRP A 432 -26.33 8.20 -26.78
C TRP A 432 -27.13 8.93 -25.69
N TRP A 433 -28.37 8.50 -25.41
CA TRP A 433 -29.19 9.12 -24.36
C TRP A 433 -28.68 8.80 -22.94
N LEU A 434 -27.87 7.75 -22.77
CA LEU A 434 -27.17 7.44 -21.52
C LEU A 434 -25.99 8.40 -21.29
N GLN A 435 -25.28 8.77 -22.36
CA GLN A 435 -24.18 9.75 -22.30
C GLN A 435 -24.68 11.14 -21.88
N ALA A 436 -25.88 11.53 -22.35
CA ALA A 436 -26.52 12.81 -22.00
C ALA A 436 -26.92 12.95 -20.51
N VAL A 437 -26.88 11.88 -19.71
CA VAL A 437 -27.14 11.93 -18.26
C VAL A 437 -25.89 12.35 -17.48
N PHE A 438 -24.69 12.07 -17.98
CA PHE A 438 -23.43 12.29 -17.25
C PHE A 438 -22.94 13.74 -17.23
N THR A 439 -23.47 14.62 -18.08
CA THR A 439 -22.98 16.01 -18.22
C THR A 439 -23.78 17.05 -17.43
N GLY A 440 -24.78 16.64 -16.63
CA GLY A 440 -25.82 17.56 -16.13
C GLY A 440 -25.96 17.79 -14.61
N ILE A 441 -25.65 16.81 -13.74
CA ILE A 441 -26.05 16.88 -12.32
C ILE A 441 -25.04 16.24 -11.36
N ILE A 442 -24.06 17.01 -10.87
CA ILE A 442 -23.36 16.66 -9.62
C ILE A 442 -23.17 17.86 -8.70
N SER A 443 -23.85 17.81 -7.54
CA SER A 443 -23.48 18.50 -6.30
C SER A 443 -24.16 17.80 -5.12
N ALA A 444 -25.47 17.52 -5.25
CA ALA A 444 -26.23 16.70 -4.30
C ALA A 444 -25.80 15.22 -4.30
N SER A 445 -25.37 14.69 -5.44
CA SER A 445 -25.01 13.27 -5.63
C SER A 445 -23.76 12.89 -4.82
N ALA A 446 -22.69 13.69 -4.93
CA ALA A 446 -21.43 13.47 -4.22
C ALA A 446 -21.63 13.49 -2.70
N GLY A 447 -22.33 14.50 -2.18
CA GLY A 447 -22.68 14.59 -0.75
C GLY A 447 -23.50 13.40 -0.21
N LEU A 448 -24.21 12.66 -1.08
CA LEU A 448 -24.87 11.41 -0.69
C LEU A 448 -23.88 10.23 -0.63
N VAL A 449 -22.95 10.13 -1.58
CA VAL A 449 -21.91 9.08 -1.63
C VAL A 449 -20.92 9.25 -0.49
N ILE A 450 -20.37 10.45 -0.29
CA ILE A 450 -19.51 10.82 0.85
C ILE A 450 -20.20 10.41 2.16
N LYS A 451 -21.47 10.78 2.31
CA LYS A 451 -22.28 10.40 3.48
C LYS A 451 -22.57 8.90 3.57
N MET A 452 -22.50 8.13 2.48
CA MET A 452 -22.61 6.68 2.50
C MET A 452 -21.30 5.99 2.86
N SER A 453 -20.17 6.33 2.23
CA SER A 453 -18.83 5.79 2.56
C SER A 453 -18.42 6.18 3.99
N TYR A 454 -18.51 7.47 4.36
CA TYR A 454 -18.26 7.93 5.74
C TYR A 454 -19.22 7.28 6.74
N SER A 455 -20.49 7.05 6.40
CA SER A 455 -21.41 6.32 7.28
C SER A 455 -21.13 4.81 7.35
N ALA A 456 -20.52 4.21 6.34
CA ALA A 456 -20.08 2.82 6.36
C ALA A 456 -18.82 2.65 7.23
N HIS A 457 -17.80 3.49 7.02
CA HIS A 457 -16.61 3.61 7.86
C HIS A 457 -16.99 3.88 9.34
N LYS A 458 -17.81 4.92 9.61
CA LYS A 458 -18.29 5.21 10.98
C LYS A 458 -19.11 4.07 11.60
N ARG A 459 -19.82 3.27 10.79
CA ARG A 459 -20.48 2.02 11.25
C ARG A 459 -19.49 0.88 11.54
N LYS A 460 -18.32 0.86 10.90
CA LYS A 460 -17.24 -0.12 11.12
C LYS A 460 -16.38 0.27 12.32
N LYS A 461 -16.01 1.55 12.51
CA LYS A 461 -15.40 2.06 13.77
C LYS A 461 -16.27 1.73 14.97
N GLU A 462 -17.55 2.11 14.95
CA GLU A 462 -18.51 1.88 16.04
C GLU A 462 -18.94 0.40 16.21
N LEU A 463 -18.49 -0.49 15.32
CA LEU A 463 -18.56 -1.94 15.47
C LEU A 463 -17.30 -2.48 16.15
N TYR A 464 -16.11 -2.08 15.69
CA TYR A 464 -14.82 -2.52 16.25
C TYR A 464 -14.65 -2.01 17.68
N ARG A 465 -15.02 -0.74 17.94
CA ARG A 465 -15.08 -0.15 19.28
C ARG A 465 -15.93 -1.00 20.23
N LYS A 466 -17.14 -1.44 19.82
CA LYS A 466 -17.98 -2.34 20.64
C LYS A 466 -17.37 -3.71 20.91
N VAL A 467 -16.52 -4.21 20.02
CA VAL A 467 -15.79 -5.47 20.25
C VAL A 467 -14.67 -5.22 21.26
N SER A 468 -13.89 -4.14 21.11
CA SER A 468 -12.90 -3.72 22.12
C SER A 468 -13.53 -3.48 23.49
N ASP A 469 -14.59 -2.67 23.57
CA ASP A 469 -15.35 -2.41 24.81
C ASP A 469 -15.86 -3.71 25.48
N SER A 470 -15.89 -4.84 24.76
CA SER A 470 -16.36 -6.13 25.27
C SER A 470 -15.22 -7.02 25.75
N PHE A 471 -13.99 -6.85 25.25
CA PHE A 471 -12.79 -7.50 25.79
C PHE A 471 -12.58 -7.07 27.25
N ASP A 472 -12.71 -5.76 27.52
CA ASP A 472 -12.62 -5.15 28.87
C ASP A 472 -13.70 -5.66 29.86
N ARG A 473 -14.71 -6.40 29.36
CA ARG A 473 -15.81 -6.98 30.13
C ARG A 473 -15.75 -8.51 30.21
N ILE A 474 -14.65 -9.13 29.80
CA ILE A 474 -14.44 -10.58 29.81
C ILE A 474 -13.18 -10.88 30.63
N ASP A 475 -13.37 -11.44 31.83
CA ASP A 475 -12.31 -11.70 32.82
C ASP A 475 -11.11 -12.50 32.26
N ASN A 476 -11.33 -13.31 31.22
CA ASN A 476 -10.28 -13.97 30.46
C ASN A 476 -10.72 -14.20 28.99
N LEU A 477 -10.25 -13.33 28.09
CA LEU A 477 -10.65 -13.33 26.67
C LEU A 477 -10.28 -14.63 25.93
N GLU A 478 -9.13 -15.22 26.27
CA GLU A 478 -8.66 -16.50 25.70
C GLU A 478 -9.62 -17.65 26.05
N THR A 479 -9.95 -17.81 27.33
CA THR A 479 -10.86 -18.87 27.81
C THR A 479 -12.26 -18.70 27.21
N PHE A 480 -12.73 -17.45 27.07
CA PHE A 480 -13.99 -17.14 26.40
C PHE A 480 -13.99 -17.56 24.92
N LEU A 481 -12.89 -17.32 24.18
CA LEU A 481 -12.77 -17.71 22.78
C LEU A 481 -12.66 -19.23 22.62
N GLN A 482 -11.90 -19.91 23.49
CA GLN A 482 -11.79 -21.37 23.52
C GLN A 482 -13.15 -22.07 23.74
N ASP A 483 -14.05 -21.49 24.53
CA ASP A 483 -15.41 -21.99 24.80
C ASP A 483 -16.45 -21.59 23.72
N LYS A 484 -16.06 -20.82 22.70
CA LYS A 484 -16.98 -20.26 21.67
C LYS A 484 -16.61 -20.60 20.22
N LEU A 485 -15.36 -20.97 19.98
CA LEU A 485 -14.82 -21.32 18.67
C LEU A 485 -14.55 -22.83 18.54
N GLY A 486 -14.58 -23.34 17.31
CA GLY A 486 -14.09 -24.69 17.01
C GLY A 486 -12.57 -24.76 17.08
N ALA A 487 -12.00 -25.97 17.19
CA ALA A 487 -10.55 -26.16 17.32
C ALA A 487 -9.75 -25.53 16.17
N GLU A 488 -10.24 -25.62 14.93
CA GLU A 488 -9.63 -25.00 13.73
C GLU A 488 -9.72 -23.46 13.73
N GLU A 489 -10.77 -22.89 14.33
CA GLU A 489 -10.93 -21.45 14.46
C GLU A 489 -10.05 -20.91 15.59
N TRP A 490 -9.98 -21.62 16.72
CA TRP A 490 -9.11 -21.28 17.84
C TRP A 490 -7.62 -21.37 17.47
N ALA A 491 -7.22 -22.39 16.70
CA ALA A 491 -5.83 -22.55 16.24
C ALA A 491 -5.31 -21.31 15.49
N LYS A 492 -6.20 -20.61 14.75
CA LYS A 492 -5.87 -19.39 14.00
C LYS A 492 -5.78 -18.13 14.87
N LEU A 493 -6.34 -18.13 16.08
CA LEU A 493 -6.36 -16.97 16.99
C LEU A 493 -5.31 -17.02 18.08
N LYS A 494 -4.70 -18.19 18.32
CA LYS A 494 -3.81 -18.40 19.46
C LYS A 494 -2.64 -17.41 19.51
N GLU A 495 -1.97 -17.20 18.37
CA GLU A 495 -0.85 -16.26 18.26
C GLU A 495 -1.28 -14.79 18.39
N PRO A 496 -2.26 -14.26 17.62
CA PRO A 496 -2.79 -12.91 17.81
C PRO A 496 -3.28 -12.62 19.24
N ILE A 497 -3.92 -13.59 19.91
CA ILE A 497 -4.35 -13.45 21.30
C ILE A 497 -3.16 -13.34 22.25
N GLN A 498 -2.10 -14.12 22.03
CA GLN A 498 -0.89 -14.05 22.85
C GLN A 498 -0.13 -12.73 22.64
N GLN A 499 -0.02 -12.25 21.40
CA GLN A 499 0.54 -10.93 21.08
C GLN A 499 -0.26 -9.80 21.77
N TYR A 500 -1.60 -9.87 21.75
CA TYR A 500 -2.46 -8.89 22.44
C TYR A 500 -2.31 -8.94 23.97
N GLN A 501 -2.25 -10.15 24.56
CA GLN A 501 -1.98 -10.34 25.99
C GLN A 501 -0.61 -9.75 26.41
N ASN A 502 0.40 -9.84 25.55
CA ASN A 502 1.73 -9.26 25.75
C ASN A 502 1.78 -7.73 25.47
N HIS A 503 0.69 -7.13 24.98
CA HIS A 503 0.61 -5.74 24.49
C HIS A 503 1.49 -5.45 23.25
N GLU A 504 1.81 -6.47 22.47
CA GLU A 504 2.56 -6.36 21.21
C GLU A 504 1.67 -5.86 20.05
N ILE A 505 0.36 -6.10 20.11
CA ILE A 505 -0.63 -5.58 19.15
C ILE A 505 -1.81 -4.90 19.86
N SER A 506 -2.43 -3.93 19.18
CA SER A 506 -3.64 -3.25 19.66
C SER A 506 -4.86 -4.20 19.68
N SER A 507 -5.88 -3.89 20.49
CA SER A 507 -7.17 -4.61 20.43
C SER A 507 -7.80 -4.53 19.03
N LYS A 508 -7.58 -3.41 18.34
CA LYS A 508 -8.04 -3.14 16.97
C LYS A 508 -7.37 -4.08 15.95
N LYS A 509 -6.07 -4.32 16.08
CA LYS A 509 -5.26 -5.23 15.26
C LYS A 509 -5.66 -6.69 15.49
N LEU A 510 -5.80 -7.10 16.76
CA LEU A 510 -6.40 -8.39 17.13
C LEU A 510 -7.78 -8.61 16.49
N ILE A 511 -8.66 -7.60 16.51
CA ILE A 511 -9.99 -7.66 15.87
C ILE A 511 -9.85 -7.78 14.34
N LYS A 512 -8.89 -7.10 13.70
CA LYS A 512 -8.64 -7.24 12.25
C LYS A 512 -8.21 -8.67 11.91
N GLU A 513 -7.20 -9.20 12.57
CA GLU A 513 -6.62 -10.52 12.29
C GLU A 513 -7.60 -11.65 12.59
N SER A 514 -8.31 -11.57 13.72
CA SER A 514 -9.34 -12.53 14.08
C SER A 514 -10.50 -12.55 13.08
N LYS A 515 -10.87 -11.38 12.55
CA LYS A 515 -11.87 -11.26 11.49
C LYS A 515 -11.34 -11.70 10.12
N LYS A 516 -10.05 -11.56 9.82
CA LYS A 516 -9.41 -12.07 8.58
C LYS A 516 -9.39 -13.61 8.58
N SER A 517 -9.13 -14.23 9.73
CA SER A 517 -8.90 -15.68 9.86
C SER A 517 -10.14 -16.52 10.21
N VAL A 518 -11.05 -15.98 11.04
CA VAL A 518 -12.31 -16.62 11.52
C VAL A 518 -13.57 -15.94 10.94
N GLY A 519 -13.42 -14.83 10.23
CA GLY A 519 -14.51 -14.19 9.48
C GLY A 519 -15.55 -13.49 10.36
N LYS A 520 -16.79 -13.43 9.87
CA LYS A 520 -17.90 -12.68 10.53
C LYS A 520 -18.29 -13.27 11.88
N ARG A 521 -18.13 -14.59 12.08
CA ARG A 521 -18.49 -15.30 13.31
C ARG A 521 -17.79 -14.73 14.54
N PHE A 522 -16.51 -14.33 14.42
CA PHE A 522 -15.76 -13.70 15.51
C PHE A 522 -16.49 -12.47 16.07
N ILE A 523 -16.95 -11.57 15.18
CA ILE A 523 -17.66 -10.35 15.55
C ILE A 523 -19.03 -10.67 16.21
N GLU A 524 -19.70 -11.73 15.76
CA GLU A 524 -21.01 -12.15 16.28
C GLU A 524 -20.96 -12.71 17.71
N LEU A 525 -19.78 -13.13 18.21
CA LEU A 525 -19.59 -13.49 19.62
C LEU A 525 -19.80 -12.30 20.57
N PHE A 526 -19.42 -11.11 20.12
CA PHE A 526 -19.37 -9.89 20.91
C PHE A 526 -20.55 -8.94 20.62
N VAL A 527 -21.00 -8.87 19.36
CA VAL A 527 -22.04 -7.92 18.91
C VAL A 527 -23.25 -8.66 18.35
N ARG A 528 -24.33 -8.70 19.15
CA ARG A 528 -25.61 -9.32 18.74
C ARG A 528 -26.17 -8.68 17.46
N PRO A 529 -26.54 -9.47 16.43
CA PRO A 529 -27.10 -8.93 15.19
C PRO A 529 -28.46 -8.26 15.43
N LYS A 530 -28.70 -7.12 14.77
CA LYS A 530 -30.01 -6.43 14.83
C LYS A 530 -31.10 -7.32 14.24
N PRO A 531 -32.28 -7.44 14.89
CA PRO A 531 -33.36 -8.26 14.37
C PRO A 531 -33.81 -7.77 12.99
N LYS A 532 -33.93 -8.69 12.02
CA LYS A 532 -34.43 -8.39 10.67
C LYS A 532 -35.80 -7.71 10.78
N LYS A 533 -35.89 -6.44 10.38
CA LYS A 533 -37.19 -5.74 10.27
C LYS A 533 -38.09 -6.57 9.35
N ARG A 534 -39.22 -7.07 9.87
CA ARG A 534 -40.27 -7.64 9.01
C ARG A 534 -40.63 -6.59 7.97
N LYS A 535 -40.50 -6.93 6.68
CA LYS A 535 -41.16 -6.16 5.62
C LYS A 535 -42.64 -6.15 5.96
N LYS A 536 -43.26 -4.96 6.03
CA LYS A 536 -44.70 -4.88 5.87
C LYS A 536 -44.99 -5.24 4.42
N LEU A 537 -45.88 -6.20 4.23
CA LEU A 537 -46.60 -6.41 2.98
C LEU A 537 -47.63 -5.28 2.81
#